data_AF-A0A1F9EUI1-F1
#
_entry.id   AF-A0A1F9EUI1-F1
#
_cell.length_a   1.000
_cell.length_b   1.000
_cell.length_c   1.000
_cell.angle_alpha   90.00
_cell.angle_beta   90.00
_cell.angle_gamma   90.00
#
_symmetry.space_group_name_H-M   'P 1'
#
loop_
_entity.id
_entity.type
_entity.pdbx_description
1 polymer ?
#
loop_
_entity_poly.entity_id
_entity_poly.type
_entity_poly.pdbx_seq_one_letter_code
_entity_poly.pdbx_strand_id
1 'polypeptide(L)'
;MTFSKMLAVLTALVVAMAWASSASAVKYLSLGDAVKKFLPADAKVLKVTKVPSADDRRRLLDDYGWEATEPEYVAFKGVDKADETKALGYVFVVPEIFNTCFHKYAVGVAPDGKILESVIIELTCPRSFPINKKAFLKQFKDKTHADPLTTRVDIDGITGASLSSEAASTAARKAVSLHNVFFGGNAKVVVDEKVKAGRAAGAAKIKKAIETGETLKKAGKDGAAQLPPEEGESAK
;
A
#
# COMPACT_ATOMS: atom_id res chain seq x y z
N MET A 1 -75.59 3.09 -11.49
CA MET A 1 -74.79 4.01 -10.65
C MET A 1 -73.41 4.12 -11.25
N THR A 2 -73.03 5.34 -11.55
CA THR A 2 -72.07 5.76 -12.58
C THR A 2 -70.62 5.75 -12.10
N PHE A 3 -69.76 5.13 -12.91
CA PHE A 3 -68.30 5.26 -12.87
C PHE A 3 -67.89 6.72 -13.17
N SER A 4 -67.16 7.34 -12.26
CA SER A 4 -66.50 8.65 -12.38
C SER A 4 -65.35 8.60 -11.36
N LYS A 5 -64.08 8.86 -11.66
CA LYS A 5 -63.51 9.94 -12.47
C LYS A 5 -62.19 9.51 -13.10
N MET A 6 -62.01 9.97 -14.32
CA MET A 6 -60.78 9.95 -15.10
C MET A 6 -59.98 11.23 -14.81
N LEU A 7 -58.65 11.13 -14.93
CA LEU A 7 -57.72 12.12 -15.51
C LEU A 7 -56.75 12.91 -14.59
N ALA A 8 -55.46 12.72 -14.93
CA ALA A 8 -54.28 13.59 -14.86
C ALA A 8 -53.69 14.00 -13.50
N VAL A 9 -52.41 13.66 -13.28
CA VAL A 9 -51.28 14.60 -13.42
C VAL A 9 -50.02 13.86 -13.86
N LEU A 10 -49.36 14.48 -14.84
CA LEU A 10 -48.13 14.18 -15.54
C LEU A 10 -46.90 14.47 -14.64
N THR A 11 -45.82 13.70 -14.80
CA THR A 11 -44.40 14.10 -14.59
C THR A 11 -43.94 14.63 -13.22
N ALA A 12 -43.19 13.80 -12.48
CA ALA A 12 -42.06 14.24 -11.65
C ALA A 12 -40.89 13.26 -11.89
N LEU A 13 -40.14 13.49 -12.95
CA LEU A 13 -38.75 13.94 -12.92
C LEU A 13 -37.80 13.05 -12.10
N VAL A 14 -37.13 12.18 -12.86
CA VAL A 14 -35.80 11.61 -12.61
C VAL A 14 -34.85 12.69 -12.08
N VAL A 15 -34.51 12.66 -10.79
CA VAL A 15 -33.19 13.07 -10.25
C VAL A 15 -32.99 12.40 -8.90
N ALA A 16 -32.78 11.08 -8.87
CA ALA A 16 -31.94 10.50 -7.83
C ALA A 16 -30.51 10.63 -8.34
N MET A 17 -29.98 11.86 -8.29
CA MET A 17 -28.60 12.12 -8.65
C MET A 17 -27.75 11.30 -7.70
N ALA A 18 -27.09 10.30 -8.25
CA ALA A 18 -26.01 9.60 -7.60
C ALA A 18 -24.99 10.65 -7.15
N TRP A 19 -25.03 11.03 -5.88
CA TRP A 19 -23.88 11.58 -5.18
C TRP A 19 -22.94 10.40 -4.89
N ALA A 20 -22.55 9.68 -5.94
CA ALA A 20 -21.31 8.93 -5.89
C ALA A 20 -20.24 10.01 -5.82
N SER A 21 -19.81 10.33 -4.59
CA SER A 21 -18.56 11.05 -4.37
C SER A 21 -17.50 10.28 -5.13
N SER A 22 -17.20 10.76 -6.32
CA SER A 22 -16.14 10.22 -7.14
C SER A 22 -14.88 10.61 -6.36
N ALA A 23 -14.39 9.71 -5.51
CA ALA A 23 -13.11 9.90 -4.88
C ALA A 23 -12.08 9.93 -6.02
N SER A 24 -11.78 11.13 -6.51
CA SER A 24 -10.82 11.33 -7.60
C SER A 24 -9.46 10.88 -7.11
N ALA A 25 -8.93 9.84 -7.73
CA ALA A 25 -7.63 9.32 -7.37
C ALA A 25 -6.54 10.32 -7.77
N VAL A 26 -5.71 10.74 -6.82
CA VAL A 26 -4.53 11.54 -7.12
C VAL A 26 -3.45 10.59 -7.62
N LYS A 27 -3.00 10.80 -8.85
CA LYS A 27 -1.86 10.10 -9.44
C LYS A 27 -0.58 10.85 -9.13
N TYR A 28 0.32 10.22 -8.39
CA TYR A 28 1.58 10.82 -7.97
C TYR A 28 2.75 10.44 -8.88
N LEU A 29 2.74 9.22 -9.41
CA LEU A 29 3.76 8.71 -10.32
C LEU A 29 3.15 7.68 -11.27
N SER A 30 3.61 7.65 -12.52
CA SER A 30 3.23 6.58 -13.43
C SER A 30 3.93 5.27 -13.04
N LEU A 31 3.37 4.12 -13.45
CA LEU A 31 4.04 2.83 -13.26
C LEU A 31 5.39 2.78 -13.99
N GLY A 32 5.45 3.30 -15.22
CA GLY A 32 6.69 3.33 -16.00
C GLY A 32 7.79 4.14 -15.31
N ASP A 33 7.43 5.29 -14.74
CA ASP A 33 8.40 6.14 -14.02
C ASP A 33 8.81 5.51 -12.68
N ALA A 34 7.90 4.82 -11.99
CA ALA A 34 8.24 4.06 -10.79
C ALA A 34 9.23 2.93 -11.09
N VAL A 35 9.03 2.21 -12.20
CA VAL A 35 9.95 1.14 -12.63
C VAL A 35 11.32 1.71 -12.98
N LYS A 36 11.37 2.80 -13.77
CA LYS A 36 12.62 3.50 -14.11
C LYS A 36 13.33 4.10 -12.89
N LYS A 37 12.58 4.50 -11.86
CA LYS A 37 13.13 5.07 -10.63
C LYS A 37 13.90 4.04 -9.81
N PHE A 38 13.45 2.79 -9.80
CA PHE A 38 14.01 1.75 -8.93
C PHE A 38 14.97 0.79 -9.62
N LEU A 39 14.90 0.68 -10.96
CA LEU A 39 15.80 -0.17 -11.73
C LEU A 39 16.89 0.67 -12.41
N PRO A 40 18.12 0.13 -12.57
CA PRO A 40 19.16 0.81 -13.33
C PRO A 40 18.70 1.17 -14.75
N ALA A 41 19.11 2.34 -15.25
CA ALA A 41 18.66 2.85 -16.55
C ALA A 41 19.06 1.96 -17.73
N ASP A 42 20.14 1.19 -17.57
CA ASP A 42 20.68 0.26 -18.56
C ASP A 42 20.17 -1.17 -18.39
N ALA A 43 19.37 -1.47 -17.35
CA ALA A 43 18.81 -2.79 -17.12
C ALA A 43 17.80 -3.18 -18.22
N LYS A 44 17.78 -4.48 -18.58
CA LYS A 44 16.65 -5.05 -19.31
C LYS A 44 15.51 -5.27 -18.31
N VAL A 45 14.34 -4.70 -18.59
CA VAL A 45 13.17 -4.84 -17.71
C VAL A 45 12.29 -5.98 -18.21
N LEU A 46 12.01 -6.94 -17.32
CA LEU A 46 11.12 -8.08 -17.57
C LEU A 46 9.88 -7.95 -16.69
N LYS A 47 8.68 -8.10 -17.27
CA LYS A 47 7.45 -8.34 -16.50
C LYS A 47 7.39 -9.83 -16.16
N VAL A 48 7.43 -10.15 -14.87
CA VAL A 48 7.43 -11.52 -14.37
C VAL A 48 6.11 -11.78 -13.64
N THR A 49 5.39 -12.81 -14.08
CA THR A 49 4.18 -13.30 -13.41
C THR A 49 4.50 -14.55 -12.60
N LYS A 50 4.02 -14.60 -11.35
CA LYS A 50 4.21 -15.72 -10.43
C LYS A 50 2.87 -16.23 -9.95
N VAL A 51 2.61 -17.51 -10.18
CA VAL A 51 1.47 -18.23 -9.61
C VAL A 51 1.95 -18.88 -8.30
N PRO A 52 1.42 -18.50 -7.13
CA PRO A 52 1.85 -19.08 -5.88
C PRO A 52 1.37 -20.52 -5.76
N SER A 53 2.33 -21.41 -5.48
CA SER A 53 2.07 -22.80 -5.09
C SER A 53 1.41 -22.89 -3.71
N ALA A 54 0.97 -24.08 -3.32
CA ALA A 54 0.47 -24.31 -1.96
C ALA A 54 1.53 -24.01 -0.89
N ASP A 55 2.81 -24.29 -1.17
CA ASP A 55 3.94 -23.96 -0.28
C ASP A 55 4.09 -22.44 -0.14
N ASP A 56 4.01 -21.72 -1.26
CA ASP A 56 4.11 -20.25 -1.26
C ASP A 56 2.97 -19.61 -0.46
N ARG A 57 1.73 -20.06 -0.67
CA ARG A 57 0.56 -19.55 0.07
C ARG A 57 0.69 -19.83 1.56
N ARG A 58 1.09 -21.04 1.94
CA ARG A 58 1.33 -21.42 3.33
C ARG A 58 2.40 -20.53 3.96
N ARG A 59 3.53 -20.31 3.27
CA ARG A 59 4.60 -19.43 3.77
C ARG A 59 4.16 -17.97 3.89
N LEU A 60 3.41 -17.45 2.92
CA LEU A 60 2.87 -16.09 2.99
C LEU A 60 1.97 -15.91 4.23
N LEU A 61 1.18 -16.93 4.56
CA LEU A 61 0.37 -16.93 5.76
C LEU A 61 1.22 -17.08 7.04
N ASP A 62 2.04 -18.12 7.14
CA ASP A 62 2.75 -18.51 8.36
C ASP A 62 3.91 -17.56 8.71
N ASP A 63 4.69 -17.14 7.72
CA ASP A 63 5.87 -16.29 7.92
C ASP A 63 5.48 -14.80 7.96
N TYR A 64 4.44 -14.41 7.22
CA TYR A 64 4.11 -13.00 6.98
C TYR A 64 2.75 -12.54 7.47
N GLY A 65 1.88 -13.46 7.88
CA GLY A 65 0.59 -13.15 8.46
C GLY A 65 -0.43 -12.60 7.46
N TRP A 66 -0.31 -12.93 6.17
CA TRP A 66 -1.30 -12.54 5.18
C TRP A 66 -1.57 -13.64 4.15
N GLU A 67 -2.84 -13.77 3.78
CA GLU A 67 -3.28 -14.76 2.81
C GLU A 67 -3.07 -14.23 1.39
N ALA A 68 -2.35 -15.01 0.58
CA ALA A 68 -2.26 -14.75 -0.84
C ALA A 68 -3.59 -15.15 -1.52
N THR A 69 -4.49 -14.19 -1.69
CA THR A 69 -5.82 -14.40 -2.30
C THR A 69 -5.76 -14.38 -3.83
N GLU A 70 -4.82 -13.62 -4.40
CA GLU A 70 -4.71 -13.50 -5.85
C GLU A 70 -4.24 -14.82 -6.50
N PRO A 71 -4.72 -15.12 -7.73
CA PRO A 71 -4.27 -16.28 -8.49
C PRO A 71 -2.84 -16.10 -9.01
N GLU A 72 -2.41 -14.86 -9.24
CA GLU A 72 -1.09 -14.52 -9.73
C GLU A 72 -0.61 -13.16 -9.18
N TYR A 73 0.71 -13.00 -9.11
CA TYR A 73 1.37 -11.78 -8.69
C TYR A 73 2.35 -11.34 -9.77
N VAL A 74 2.35 -10.05 -10.08
CA VAL A 74 3.21 -9.45 -11.09
C VAL A 74 4.30 -8.62 -10.42
N ALA A 75 5.54 -8.82 -10.87
CA ALA A 75 6.68 -7.97 -10.53
C ALA A 75 7.39 -7.52 -11.82
N PHE A 76 8.07 -6.37 -11.76
CA PHE A 76 9.02 -5.96 -12.79
C PHE A 76 10.43 -6.27 -12.31
N LYS A 77 11.14 -7.15 -13.01
CA LYS A 77 12.52 -7.55 -12.70
C LYS A 77 13.47 -6.80 -13.62
N GLY A 78 14.41 -6.05 -13.06
CA GLY A 78 15.57 -5.55 -13.81
C GLY A 78 16.64 -6.63 -13.85
N VAL A 79 17.19 -6.91 -15.02
CA VAL A 79 18.29 -7.88 -15.22
C VAL A 79 19.42 -7.26 -16.03
N ASP A 80 20.61 -7.81 -15.84
CA ASP A 80 21.77 -7.48 -16.65
C ASP A 80 21.51 -7.86 -18.13
N LYS A 81 21.93 -7.00 -19.07
CA LYS A 81 21.71 -7.24 -20.51
C LYS A 81 22.57 -8.39 -21.04
N ALA A 82 23.73 -8.62 -20.43
CA ALA A 82 24.63 -9.70 -20.81
C ALA A 82 24.28 -11.02 -20.11
N ASP A 83 23.60 -10.96 -18.95
CA ASP A 83 23.20 -12.12 -18.17
C ASP A 83 21.84 -11.91 -17.48
N GLU A 84 20.78 -12.43 -18.09
CA GLU A 84 19.41 -12.28 -17.57
C GLU A 84 19.17 -13.05 -16.26
N THR A 85 20.09 -13.93 -15.86
CA THR A 85 20.02 -14.62 -14.56
C THR A 85 20.39 -13.68 -13.41
N LYS A 86 21.28 -12.71 -13.67
CA LYS A 86 21.70 -11.68 -12.71
C LYS A 86 20.62 -10.61 -12.54
N ALA A 87 19.86 -10.73 -11.46
CA ALA A 87 18.90 -9.72 -11.06
C ALA A 87 19.62 -8.45 -10.57
N LEU A 88 19.15 -7.28 -11.04
CA LEU A 88 19.61 -5.96 -10.60
C LEU A 88 18.62 -5.30 -9.64
N GLY A 89 17.37 -5.79 -9.60
CA GLY A 89 16.34 -5.33 -8.69
C GLY A 89 14.95 -5.75 -9.14
N TYR A 90 13.98 -5.46 -8.29
CA TYR A 90 12.57 -5.80 -8.46
C TYR A 90 11.69 -4.61 -8.14
N VAL A 91 10.55 -4.49 -8.81
CA VAL A 91 9.51 -3.52 -8.49
C VAL A 91 8.20 -4.26 -8.34
N PHE A 92 7.61 -4.14 -7.15
CA PHE A 92 6.31 -4.71 -6.81
C PHE A 92 5.26 -3.59 -6.84
N VAL A 93 4.15 -3.84 -7.53
CA VAL A 93 3.01 -2.93 -7.55
C VAL A 93 1.95 -3.49 -6.62
N VAL A 94 1.68 -2.79 -5.52
CA VAL A 94 0.84 -3.32 -4.44
C VAL A 94 -0.37 -2.42 -4.25
N PRO A 95 -1.57 -2.86 -4.71
CA PRO A 95 -2.81 -2.20 -4.37
C PRO A 95 -3.25 -2.59 -2.94
N GLU A 96 -3.67 -1.60 -2.17
CA GLU A 96 -4.24 -1.77 -0.82
C GLU A 96 -5.54 -0.98 -0.73
N ILE A 97 -6.58 -1.65 -0.24
CA ILE A 97 -7.86 -1.02 0.07
C ILE A 97 -8.02 -1.01 1.59
N PHE A 98 -8.17 0.18 2.14
CA PHE A 98 -8.50 0.36 3.56
C PHE A 98 -9.75 1.22 3.66
N ASN A 99 -10.82 0.64 4.23
CA ASN A 99 -12.16 1.23 4.20
C ASN A 99 -12.58 1.55 2.74
N THR A 100 -12.91 2.81 2.43
CA THR A 100 -13.25 3.27 1.08
C THR A 100 -12.06 3.84 0.30
N CYS A 101 -10.87 3.84 0.91
CA CYS A 101 -9.66 4.44 0.32
C CYS A 101 -8.83 3.38 -0.42
N PHE A 102 -8.48 3.70 -1.67
CA PHE A 102 -7.59 2.93 -2.52
C PHE A 102 -6.19 3.57 -2.49
N HIS A 103 -5.19 2.72 -2.27
CA HIS A 103 -3.78 3.08 -2.28
C HIS A 103 -3.04 2.15 -3.23
N LYS A 104 -2.28 2.69 -4.19
CA LYS A 104 -1.43 1.90 -5.06
C LYS A 104 0.01 2.32 -4.85
N TYR A 105 0.83 1.40 -4.40
CA TYR A 105 2.25 1.62 -4.17
C TYR A 105 3.09 0.94 -5.24
N ALA A 106 4.25 1.52 -5.52
CA ALA A 106 5.37 0.80 -6.10
C ALA A 106 6.48 0.70 -5.06
N VAL A 107 6.98 -0.50 -4.84
CA VAL A 107 8.06 -0.77 -3.88
C VAL A 107 9.23 -1.37 -4.65
N GLY A 108 10.35 -0.66 -4.64
CA GLY A 108 11.62 -1.14 -5.19
C GLY A 108 12.32 -2.05 -4.17
N VAL A 109 12.76 -3.22 -4.60
CA VAL A 109 13.45 -4.20 -3.78
C VAL A 109 14.75 -4.61 -4.46
N ALA A 110 15.86 -4.55 -3.73
CA ALA A 110 17.17 -4.98 -4.18
C ALA A 110 17.23 -6.51 -4.31
N PRO A 111 18.21 -7.06 -5.07
CA PRO A 111 18.36 -8.50 -5.23
C PRO A 111 18.53 -9.29 -3.92
N ASP A 112 19.04 -8.64 -2.87
CA ASP A 112 19.21 -9.23 -1.54
C ASP A 112 17.95 -9.12 -0.67
N GLY A 113 16.85 -8.58 -1.20
CA GLY A 113 15.57 -8.44 -0.51
C GLY A 113 15.42 -7.19 0.36
N LYS A 114 16.38 -6.26 0.33
CA LYS A 114 16.22 -4.94 0.98
C LYS A 114 15.31 -4.02 0.17
N ILE A 115 14.47 -3.26 0.84
CA ILE A 115 13.68 -2.20 0.20
C ILE A 115 14.62 -1.07 -0.21
N LEU A 116 14.63 -0.73 -1.49
CA LEU A 116 15.35 0.42 -2.02
C LEU A 116 14.64 1.72 -1.61
N GLU A 117 13.34 1.80 -1.92
CA GLU A 117 12.44 2.90 -1.62
C GLU A 117 11.00 2.49 -1.99
N SER A 118 10.01 3.19 -1.43
CA SER A 118 8.59 3.05 -1.78
C SER A 118 8.06 4.38 -2.31
N VAL A 119 7.19 4.33 -3.31
CA VAL A 119 6.46 5.49 -3.84
C VAL A 119 4.98 5.18 -3.99
N ILE A 120 4.16 6.22 -4.00
CA ILE A 120 2.73 6.13 -4.28
C ILE A 120 2.53 6.36 -5.76
N ILE A 121 1.81 5.45 -6.42
CA ILE A 121 1.32 5.61 -7.79
C ILE A 121 -0.01 6.36 -7.75
N GLU A 122 -0.93 5.92 -6.88
CA GLU A 122 -2.32 6.39 -6.84
C GLU A 122 -2.87 6.36 -5.41
N LEU A 123 -3.66 7.38 -5.05
CA LEU A 123 -4.22 7.54 -3.71
C LEU A 123 -5.56 8.29 -3.78
N THR A 124 -6.63 7.67 -3.29
CA THR A 124 -7.99 8.26 -3.26
C THR A 124 -8.39 8.84 -1.91
N CYS A 125 -7.46 8.97 -0.96
CA CYS A 125 -7.74 9.33 0.43
C CYS A 125 -7.19 10.73 0.78
N PRO A 126 -8.01 11.81 0.73
CA PRO A 126 -7.53 13.18 0.92
C PRO A 126 -6.83 13.43 2.25
N ARG A 127 -7.42 12.90 3.35
CA ARG A 127 -6.84 13.01 4.71
C ARG A 127 -5.48 12.32 4.84
N SER A 128 -5.10 11.51 3.87
CA SER A 128 -3.89 10.70 3.90
C SER A 128 -2.82 11.16 2.91
N PHE A 129 -3.02 12.28 2.20
CA PHE A 129 -1.99 12.86 1.32
C PHE A 129 -0.61 13.05 2.00
N PRO A 130 -0.52 13.37 3.30
CA PRO A 130 0.77 13.43 3.98
C PRO A 130 1.58 12.11 3.98
N ILE A 131 0.98 10.94 3.71
CA ILE A 131 1.73 9.67 3.57
C ILE A 131 2.63 9.67 2.33
N ASN A 132 2.41 10.56 1.36
CA ASN A 132 3.31 10.71 0.21
C ASN A 132 4.62 11.45 0.55
N LYS A 133 4.75 11.97 1.77
CA LYS A 133 5.97 12.68 2.18
C LYS A 133 7.16 11.73 2.13
N LYS A 134 8.22 12.16 1.43
CA LYS A 134 9.50 11.42 1.35
C LYS A 134 10.04 10.99 2.72
N ALA A 135 9.88 11.85 3.74
CA ALA A 135 10.31 11.54 5.10
C ALA A 135 9.60 10.31 5.69
N PHE A 136 8.30 10.14 5.42
CA PHE A 136 7.55 8.98 5.87
C PHE A 136 7.98 7.72 5.10
N LEU A 137 8.00 7.79 3.76
CA LEU A 137 8.33 6.64 2.91
C LEU A 137 9.79 6.17 3.06
N LYS A 138 10.71 7.07 3.43
CA LYS A 138 12.12 6.72 3.70
C LYS A 138 12.27 5.76 4.88
N GLN A 139 11.29 5.66 5.78
CA GLN A 139 11.34 4.72 6.91
C GLN A 139 11.35 3.25 6.48
N PHE A 140 10.90 2.95 5.26
CA PHE A 140 10.92 1.59 4.71
C PHE A 140 12.28 1.20 4.11
N LYS A 141 13.13 2.17 3.80
CA LYS A 141 14.40 1.93 3.12
C LYS A 141 15.30 1.02 3.97
N ASP A 142 16.02 0.12 3.29
CA ASP A 142 16.95 -0.86 3.84
C ASP A 142 16.33 -1.96 4.72
N LYS A 143 15.03 -1.86 5.02
CA LYS A 143 14.27 -2.92 5.69
C LYS A 143 14.04 -4.12 4.77
N THR A 144 13.82 -5.26 5.39
CA THR A 144 13.71 -6.57 4.75
C THR A 144 12.50 -7.34 5.28
N HIS A 145 12.31 -8.57 4.80
CA HIS A 145 11.31 -9.51 5.30
C HIS A 145 11.53 -9.91 6.78
N ALA A 146 12.74 -9.68 7.33
CA ALA A 146 13.07 -9.88 8.73
C ALA A 146 12.70 -8.67 9.62
N ASP A 147 12.20 -7.58 9.04
CA ASP A 147 11.69 -6.45 9.81
C ASP A 147 10.17 -6.56 10.02
N PRO A 148 9.63 -6.01 11.12
CA PRO A 148 8.19 -6.03 11.35
C PRO A 148 7.40 -5.30 10.25
N LEU A 149 7.92 -4.17 9.73
CA LEU A 149 7.27 -3.34 8.72
C LEU A 149 5.82 -3.04 9.14
N THR A 150 5.65 -2.50 10.34
CA THR A 150 4.36 -2.33 10.99
C THR A 150 4.30 -0.99 11.71
N THR A 151 3.20 -0.26 11.54
CA THR A 151 3.07 1.04 12.22
C THR A 151 3.07 0.88 13.75
N ARG A 152 3.73 1.81 14.45
CA ARG A 152 3.93 1.79 15.94
C ARG A 152 4.76 0.62 16.48
N VAL A 153 5.45 -0.09 15.60
CA VAL A 153 6.46 -1.08 15.98
C VAL A 153 7.81 -0.54 15.54
N ASP A 154 7.98 -0.40 14.23
CA ASP A 154 9.24 0.02 13.60
C ASP A 154 9.04 1.07 12.50
N ILE A 155 7.79 1.53 12.30
CA ILE A 155 7.39 2.60 11.39
C ILE A 155 6.54 3.63 12.15
N ASP A 156 6.95 4.89 12.12
CA ASP A 156 6.18 6.01 12.65
C ASP A 156 5.05 6.36 11.67
N GLY A 157 3.82 6.10 12.09
CA GLY A 157 2.63 6.46 11.34
C GLY A 157 2.37 7.97 11.31
N ILE A 158 1.58 8.41 10.33
CA ILE A 158 1.12 9.78 10.25
C ILE A 158 -0.14 9.97 11.10
N THR A 159 -0.12 10.98 11.97
CA THR A 159 -1.28 11.39 12.76
C THR A 159 -2.47 11.72 11.87
N GLY A 160 -3.65 11.19 12.20
CA GLY A 160 -4.87 11.38 11.41
C GLY A 160 -4.97 10.52 10.14
N ALA A 161 -3.90 9.81 9.75
CA ALA A 161 -3.85 8.98 8.54
C ALA A 161 -3.39 7.56 8.85
N SER A 162 -3.88 6.98 9.95
CA SER A 162 -3.30 5.77 10.52
C SER A 162 -3.60 4.50 9.71
N LEU A 163 -4.80 4.37 9.16
CA LEU A 163 -5.14 3.26 8.26
C LEU A 163 -4.29 3.33 6.98
N SER A 164 -4.12 4.52 6.42
CA SER A 164 -3.28 4.71 5.24
C SER A 164 -1.78 4.53 5.54
N SER A 165 -1.33 4.86 6.76
CA SER A 165 0.03 4.56 7.21
C SER A 165 0.24 3.05 7.29
N GLU A 166 -0.74 2.29 7.80
CA GLU A 166 -0.67 0.82 7.79
C GLU A 166 -0.76 0.24 6.38
N ALA A 167 -1.51 0.87 5.47
CA ALA A 167 -1.54 0.45 4.07
C ALA A 167 -0.14 0.55 3.44
N ALA A 168 0.61 1.62 3.71
CA ALA A 168 1.99 1.75 3.24
C ALA A 168 2.90 0.66 3.84
N SER A 169 2.78 0.40 5.15
CA SER A 169 3.50 -0.68 5.84
C SER A 169 3.16 -2.06 5.28
N THR A 170 1.87 -2.32 5.01
CA THR A 170 1.39 -3.56 4.41
C THR A 170 1.92 -3.73 3.00
N ALA A 171 1.94 -2.68 2.18
CA ALA A 171 2.51 -2.71 0.84
C ALA A 171 4.01 -3.04 0.85
N ALA A 172 4.78 -2.39 1.74
CA ALA A 172 6.20 -2.68 1.94
C ALA A 172 6.43 -4.14 2.37
N ARG A 173 5.64 -4.61 3.36
CA ARG A 173 5.68 -5.99 3.87
C ARG A 173 5.36 -7.02 2.80
N LYS A 174 4.30 -6.81 2.01
CA LYS A 174 3.96 -7.69 0.88
C LYS A 174 5.08 -7.74 -0.15
N ALA A 175 5.68 -6.61 -0.51
CA ALA A 175 6.77 -6.57 -1.48
C ALA A 175 7.97 -7.44 -1.07
N VAL A 176 8.46 -7.30 0.18
CA VAL A 176 9.58 -8.12 0.66
C VAL A 176 9.21 -9.58 0.88
N SER A 177 7.95 -9.87 1.24
CA SER A 177 7.43 -11.23 1.38
C SER A 177 7.42 -11.95 0.03
N LEU A 178 6.85 -11.29 -0.99
CA LEU A 178 6.80 -11.79 -2.37
C LEU A 178 8.21 -11.95 -2.95
N HIS A 179 9.12 -11.03 -2.64
CA HIS A 179 10.52 -11.17 -3.00
C HIS A 179 11.12 -12.44 -2.40
N ASN A 180 11.01 -12.63 -1.08
CA ASN A 180 11.60 -13.79 -0.41
C ASN A 180 11.00 -15.10 -0.90
N VAL A 181 9.68 -15.15 -1.12
CA VAL A 181 9.00 -16.37 -1.56
C VAL A 181 9.32 -16.74 -3.01
N PHE A 182 9.33 -15.77 -3.93
CA PHE A 182 9.48 -16.07 -5.36
C PHE A 182 10.89 -15.91 -5.93
N PHE A 183 11.76 -15.18 -5.24
CA PHE A 183 13.08 -14.77 -5.76
C PHE A 183 14.23 -14.92 -4.74
N GLY A 184 13.97 -15.17 -3.46
CA GLY A 184 14.97 -15.24 -2.38
C GLY A 184 15.95 -16.43 -2.42
N GLY A 185 15.87 -17.30 -3.43
CA GLY A 185 16.72 -18.49 -3.54
C GLY A 185 16.51 -19.53 -2.43
N ASN A 186 17.50 -20.40 -2.20
CA ASN A 186 17.42 -21.51 -1.24
C ASN A 186 17.64 -21.08 0.23
N ALA A 187 18.07 -19.86 0.48
CA ALA A 187 18.09 -19.27 1.82
C ALA A 187 16.68 -18.78 2.17
N LYS A 188 15.74 -19.72 2.30
CA LYS A 188 14.37 -19.46 2.78
C LYS A 188 14.48 -18.97 4.22
N VAL A 189 14.54 -17.66 4.41
CA VAL A 189 14.58 -17.07 5.74
C VAL A 189 13.21 -17.24 6.37
N VAL A 190 13.16 -18.03 7.44
CA VAL A 190 12.02 -18.10 8.35
C VAL A 190 12.01 -16.80 9.14
N VAL A 191 10.85 -16.15 9.17
CA VAL A 191 10.69 -14.91 9.92
C VAL A 191 10.75 -15.23 11.42
N ASP A 192 11.61 -14.52 12.14
CA ASP A 192 11.80 -14.69 13.58
C ASP A 192 10.49 -14.45 14.36
N GLU A 193 10.27 -15.22 15.42
CA GLU A 193 9.06 -15.13 16.24
C GLU A 193 8.85 -13.74 16.85
N LYS A 194 9.92 -13.00 17.17
CA LYS A 194 9.83 -11.60 17.62
C LYS A 194 9.24 -10.70 16.56
N VAL A 195 9.57 -10.94 15.29
CA VAL A 195 9.07 -10.16 14.15
C VAL A 195 7.59 -10.46 13.95
N LYS A 196 7.19 -11.74 14.02
CA LYS A 196 5.78 -12.15 13.99
C LYS A 196 4.98 -11.54 15.14
N ALA A 197 5.52 -11.58 16.36
CA ALA A 197 4.91 -10.97 17.53
C ALA A 197 4.75 -9.45 17.38
N GLY A 198 5.76 -8.77 16.82
CA GLY A 198 5.70 -7.34 16.49
C GLY A 198 4.55 -7.02 15.53
N ARG A 199 4.43 -7.79 14.44
CA ARG A 199 3.34 -7.66 13.46
C ARG A 199 1.97 -7.87 14.10
N ALA A 200 1.80 -8.94 14.88
CA ALA A 200 0.56 -9.24 15.59
C ALA A 200 0.17 -8.13 16.59
N ALA A 201 1.15 -7.62 17.35
CA ALA A 201 0.93 -6.53 18.29
C ALA A 201 0.51 -5.23 17.58
N GLY A 202 1.11 -4.92 16.44
CA GLY A 202 0.72 -3.75 15.63
C GLY A 202 -0.69 -3.90 15.07
N ALA A 203 -1.04 -5.07 14.51
CA ALA A 203 -2.39 -5.36 14.02
C ALA A 203 -3.44 -5.21 15.13
N ALA A 204 -3.17 -5.74 16.33
CA ALA A 204 -4.06 -5.60 17.49
C ALA A 204 -4.26 -4.12 17.90
N LYS A 205 -3.19 -3.31 17.91
CA LYS A 205 -3.27 -1.87 18.20
C LYS A 205 -4.14 -1.13 17.17
N ILE A 206 -4.05 -1.51 15.90
CA ILE A 206 -4.85 -0.87 14.83
C ILE A 206 -6.31 -1.26 14.96
N LYS A 207 -6.60 -2.55 15.18
CA LYS A 207 -7.97 -3.04 15.42
C LYS A 207 -8.62 -2.29 16.60
N LYS A 208 -7.94 -2.23 17.74
CA LYS A 208 -8.43 -1.50 18.91
C LYS A 208 -8.75 -0.04 18.59
N ALA A 209 -7.89 0.64 17.83
CA ALA A 209 -8.10 2.04 17.49
C ALA A 209 -9.26 2.27 16.51
N ILE A 210 -9.52 1.33 15.61
CA ILE A 210 -10.71 1.34 14.76
C ILE A 210 -11.96 1.20 15.64
N GLU A 211 -11.95 0.26 16.60
CA GLU A 211 -13.09 -0.02 17.48
C GLU A 211 -13.39 1.12 18.47
N THR A 212 -12.34 1.76 19.00
CA THR A 212 -12.47 2.79 20.06
C THR A 212 -12.54 4.22 19.52
N GLY A 213 -12.25 4.44 18.24
CA GLY A 213 -12.13 5.78 17.67
C GLY A 213 -10.95 6.60 18.21
N GLU A 214 -10.05 5.99 18.98
CA GLU A 214 -8.86 6.66 19.52
C GLU A 214 -7.97 7.17 18.38
N THR A 215 -7.64 8.46 18.41
CA THR A 215 -6.61 8.99 17.52
C THR A 215 -5.27 8.38 17.88
N LEU A 216 -4.64 7.82 16.87
CA LEU A 216 -3.46 7.01 17.06
C LEU A 216 -2.24 7.91 17.28
N LYS A 217 -1.88 8.09 18.55
CA LYS A 217 -0.70 8.87 18.95
C LYS A 217 0.62 8.16 18.56
N LYS A 218 1.62 9.00 18.28
CA LYS A 218 2.99 8.67 17.88
C LYS A 218 3.64 7.71 18.88
N ALA A 219 4.44 6.74 18.40
CA ALA A 219 5.48 6.16 19.24
C ALA A 219 6.55 7.25 19.46
N GLY A 220 7.03 7.40 20.69
CA GLY A 220 7.70 8.62 21.16
C GLY A 220 8.94 9.07 20.37
N LYS A 221 8.89 10.31 19.87
CA LYS A 221 9.77 11.42 20.28
C LYS A 221 9.24 12.74 19.69
N ASP A 222 9.41 13.77 20.49
CA ASP A 222 8.76 15.08 20.45
C ASP A 222 8.86 15.81 19.10
N GLY A 223 7.86 16.62 18.81
CA GLY A 223 7.80 17.48 17.63
C GLY A 223 6.43 17.43 16.97
N ALA A 224 5.52 18.27 17.47
CA ALA A 224 4.28 18.60 16.79
C ALA A 224 4.62 19.38 15.50
N ALA A 225 4.31 18.80 14.34
CA ALA A 225 4.23 19.57 13.12
C ALA A 225 2.79 20.11 13.02
N GLN A 226 2.63 21.39 13.32
CA GLN A 226 1.42 22.17 13.06
C GLN A 226 1.00 21.95 11.60
N LEU A 227 -0.26 21.60 11.36
CA LEU A 227 -0.86 21.69 10.02
C LEU A 227 -0.79 23.16 9.58
N PRO A 228 -0.47 23.46 8.30
CA PRO A 228 -0.60 24.83 7.80
C PRO A 228 -2.06 25.27 7.91
N PRO A 229 -2.31 26.56 8.16
CA PRO A 229 -3.68 27.09 8.22
C PRO A 229 -4.36 26.93 6.87
N GLU A 230 -5.67 26.69 6.91
CA GLU A 230 -6.53 26.78 5.73
C GLU A 230 -6.53 28.23 5.24
N GLU A 231 -5.79 28.51 4.16
CA GLU A 231 -5.97 29.75 3.42
C GLU A 231 -7.27 29.64 2.61
N GLY A 232 -8.33 30.21 3.17
CA GLY A 232 -9.41 30.77 2.36
C GLY A 232 -9.07 32.23 2.06
N GLU A 233 -9.05 32.61 0.78
CA GLU A 233 -9.79 33.79 0.32
C GLU A 233 -9.89 33.79 -1.20
N SER A 234 -11.13 33.92 -1.68
CA SER A 234 -11.46 34.18 -3.07
C SER A 234 -10.92 35.55 -3.48
N ALA A 235 -10.00 35.57 -4.43
CA ALA A 235 -9.75 36.75 -5.25
C ALA A 235 -10.44 36.55 -6.61
N LYS A 236 -11.61 37.16 -6.77
CA LYS A 236 -12.05 37.96 -7.93
C LYS A 236 -13.46 38.51 -7.71
#